data_AF-B7HMV5-F1
#
_entry.id   AF-B7HMV5-F1
#
_cell.length_a   1.000
_cell.length_b   1.000
_cell.length_c   1.000
_cell.angle_alpha   90.00
_cell.angle_beta   90.00
_cell.angle_gamma   90.00
#
_symmetry.space_group_name_H-M   'P 1'
#
loop_
_entity.id
_entity.type
_entity.pdbx_description
1 polymer ?
#
loop_
_entity_poly.entity_id
_entity_poly.type
_entity_poly.pdbx_seq_one_letter_code
_entity_poly.pdbx_strand_id
1 'polypeptide(L)' 'MKREFVLTEEEESLLLDILFQQNYASEILAVELTDIENGLKKTDVMQYKKITRLFYRLKNKGY' A
#
# COMPACT_ATOMS: atom_id res chain seq x y z
N MET A 1 -11.61 16.67 -19.24
CA MET A 1 -10.46 15.75 -19.10
C MET A 1 -10.10 15.71 -17.62
N LYS A 2 -10.24 14.56 -16.94
CA LYS A 2 -9.66 14.40 -15.60
C LYS A 2 -8.15 14.50 -15.80
N ARG A 3 -7.50 15.50 -15.20
CA ARG A 3 -6.03 15.50 -15.15
C ARG A 3 -5.65 14.29 -14.31
N GLU A 4 -4.99 13.31 -14.93
CA GLU A 4 -4.25 12.32 -14.17
C GLU A 4 -3.18 13.11 -13.41
N PHE A 5 -3.36 13.21 -12.11
CA PHE A 5 -2.39 13.81 -11.23
C PHE A 5 -1.23 12.81 -11.12
N VAL A 6 -0.14 13.11 -11.81
CA VAL A 6 1.07 12.28 -11.81
C VAL A 6 2.07 12.98 -10.91
N LEU A 7 2.47 12.29 -9.85
CA LEU A 7 3.55 12.72 -8.98
C LEU A 7 4.87 12.56 -9.73
N THR A 8 5.80 13.48 -9.49
CA THR A 8 7.21 13.28 -9.83
C THR A 8 7.82 12.20 -8.91
N GLU A 9 8.93 11.60 -9.32
CA GLU A 9 9.64 10.61 -8.49
C GLU A 9 10.02 11.17 -7.11
N GLU A 10 10.40 12.45 -7.04
CA GLU A 10 10.71 13.14 -5.78
C GLU A 10 9.49 13.25 -4.86
N GLU A 11 8.32 13.58 -5.42
CA GLU A 11 7.08 13.68 -4.65
C GLU A 11 6.57 12.30 -4.21
N GLU A 12 6.73 11.26 -5.04
CA GLU A 12 6.41 9.88 -4.65
C GLU A 12 7.29 9.42 -3.48
N SER A 13 8.60 9.67 -3.55
CA SER A 13 9.52 9.32 -2.47
C SER A 13 9.19 10.07 -1.17
N LEU A 14 8.93 11.38 -1.26
CA LEU A 14 8.54 12.18 -0.10
C LEU A 14 7.25 11.66 0.54
N LEU A 15 6.25 11.31 -0.27
CA LEU A 15 5.00 10.76 0.22
C LEU A 15 5.22 9.41 0.91
N LEU A 16 6.02 8.52 0.33
CA LEU A 16 6.36 7.24 0.93
C LEU A 16 7.09 7.41 2.28
N ASP A 17 8.04 8.34 2.36
CA ASP A 17 8.75 8.62 3.61
C ASP A 17 7.80 9.07 4.72
N ILE A 18 6.85 9.97 4.41
CA ILE A 18 5.82 10.42 5.36
C ILE A 18 4.95 9.25 5.82
N LEU A 19 4.52 8.39 4.90
CA LEU A 19 3.69 7.22 5.20
C LEU A 19 4.43 6.19 6.07
N PHE A 20 5.74 6.03 5.89
CA PHE A 20 6.56 5.15 6.72
C PHE A 20 6.83 5.73 8.11
N GLN A 21 7.04 7.04 8.25
CA GLN A 21 7.30 7.67 9.56
C GLN A 21 6.14 7.49 10.56
N GLN A 22 4.91 7.38 10.07
CA GLN A 22 3.70 7.29 10.89
C GLN A 22 3.05 5.90 10.85
N ASN A 23 3.74 4.88 10.33
CA ASN A 23 3.23 3.50 10.15
C ASN A 23 1.96 3.39 9.27
N TYR A 24 1.54 4.45 8.59
CA TYR A 24 0.36 4.46 7.73
C TYR A 24 0.49 3.50 6.55
N ALA A 25 1.70 3.28 6.04
CA ALA A 25 1.92 2.33 4.95
C ALA A 25 1.46 0.91 5.34
N SER A 26 1.75 0.46 6.56
CA SER A 26 1.32 -0.86 7.05
C SER A 26 -0.18 -0.91 7.33
N GLU A 27 -0.77 0.17 7.84
CA GLU A 27 -2.22 0.27 8.07
C GLU A 27 -3.03 0.21 6.76
N ILE A 28 -2.60 0.96 5.74
CA ILE A 28 -3.22 0.96 4.41
C ILE A 28 -3.18 -0.46 3.83
N LEU A 29 -2.05 -1.15 3.93
CA LEU A 29 -1.93 -2.52 3.43
C LEU A 29 -2.79 -3.51 4.23
N ALA A 30 -2.94 -3.32 5.54
CA ALA A 30 -3.80 -4.16 6.36
C ALA A 30 -5.29 -4.01 5.97
N VAL A 31 -5.74 -2.77 5.75
CA VAL A 31 -7.11 -2.48 5.27
C VAL A 31 -7.33 -3.08 3.90
N GLU A 32 -6.39 -2.87 2.98
CA GLU A 32 -6.45 -3.41 1.62
C GLU A 32 -6.57 -4.96 1.63
N LEU A 33 -5.76 -5.63 2.45
CA LEU A 33 -5.84 -7.09 2.62
C LEU A 33 -7.18 -7.52 3.21
N THR A 34 -7.67 -6.81 4.23
CA THR A 34 -8.96 -7.10 4.88
C THR A 34 -10.10 -6.97 3.87
N ASP A 35 -10.10 -5.95 3.04
CA ASP A 35 -11.13 -5.75 2.01
C ASP A 35 -11.09 -6.85 0.94
N ILE A 36 -9.89 -7.31 0.56
CA ILE A 36 -9.72 -8.44 -0.37
C ILE A 36 -10.24 -9.74 0.25
N GLU A 37 -9.83 -10.04 1.48
CA GLU A 37 -10.17 -11.28 2.19
C GLU A 37 -11.66 -11.39 2.51
N ASN A 38 -12.34 -10.26 2.72
CA ASN A 38 -13.79 -10.19 2.91
C ASN A 38 -14.58 -10.07 1.60
N GLY A 39 -13.91 -10.07 0.44
CA GLY A 39 -14.57 -9.97 -0.87
C GLY A 39 -15.14 -8.58 -1.18
N LEU A 40 -14.79 -7.56 -0.39
CA LEU A 40 -15.16 -6.16 -0.63
C LEU A 40 -14.37 -5.56 -1.79
N LYS A 41 -13.17 -6.10 -2.07
CA LYS A 41 -12.32 -5.70 -3.20
C LYS A 41 -11.92 -6.92 -4.04
N LYS A 42 -12.16 -6.84 -5.35
CA LYS A 42 -11.69 -7.86 -6.30
C LYS A 42 -10.24 -7.57 -6.69
N THR A 43 -9.42 -8.60 -6.61
CA THR A 43 -8.02 -8.56 -7.07
C THR A 43 -7.65 -9.93 -7.64
N ASP A 44 -6.59 -9.99 -8.43
CA ASP A 44 -6.05 -11.27 -8.88
C ASP A 44 -5.09 -11.88 -7.85
N VAL A 45 -4.82 -13.18 -7.98
CA VAL A 45 -3.96 -13.94 -7.05
C VAL A 45 -2.53 -13.40 -7.00
N MET A 46 -2.02 -12.85 -8.10
CA MET A 46 -0.68 -12.30 -8.18
C MET A 46 -0.58 -10.97 -7.42
N GLN A 47 -1.57 -10.10 -7.59
CA GLN A 47 -1.63 -8.82 -6.92
C GLN A 47 -1.87 -8.97 -5.42
N TYR A 48 -2.75 -9.89 -5.02
CA TYR A 48 -2.91 -10.28 -3.61
C TYR A 48 -1.55 -10.70 -3.00
N LYS A 49 -0.83 -11.63 -3.64
CA LYS A 49 0.50 -12.08 -3.17
C LYS A 49 1.51 -10.94 -3.04
N LYS A 50 1.49 -9.95 -3.94
CA LYS A 50 2.39 -8.78 -3.86
C LYS A 50 2.07 -7.93 -2.63
N ILE A 51 0.79 -7.62 -2.41
CA ILE A 51 0.32 -6.82 -1.27
C ILE A 51 0.65 -7.54 0.04
N THR A 52 0.34 -8.84 0.14
CA THR A 52 0.65 -9.64 1.33
C THR A 52 2.14 -9.66 1.65
N ARG A 53 3.00 -9.87 0.64
CA ARG A 53 4.47 -9.84 0.81
C ARG A 53 4.97 -8.48 1.28
N LEU A 54 4.41 -7.40 0.73
CA LEU A 54 4.79 -6.04 1.12
C LEU A 54 4.39 -5.76 2.56
N PHE A 55 3.16 -6.10 2.95
CA PHE A 55 2.66 -5.95 4.32
C PHE A 55 3.58 -6.64 5.34
N TYR A 56 3.88 -7.93 5.13
CA TYR A 56 4.77 -8.65 6.05
C TYR A 56 6.19 -8.07 6.08
N ARG A 57 6.69 -7.56 4.96
CA ARG A 57 8.01 -6.92 4.92
C ARG A 57 8.06 -5.62 5.73
N LEU A 58 7.01 -4.80 5.68
CA LEU A 58 6.94 -3.57 6.46
C LEU A 58 6.78 -3.87 7.96
N LYS A 59 5.83 -4.76 8.30
CA LYS A 59 5.61 -5.21 9.68
C LYS A 59 6.87 -5.77 10.34
N ASN A 60 7.65 -6.58 9.61
CA ASN A 60 8.90 -7.14 10.12
C ASN A 60 10.01 -6.11 10.33
N LYS A 61 9.92 -4.95 9.67
CA LYS A 61 10.87 -3.84 9.82
C LYS A 61 10.44 -2.83 10.90
N GLY A 62 9.30 -3.04 11.54
CA GLY A 62 8.77 -2.12 12.55
C GLY A 62 8.03 -0.91 11.95
N TYR A 63 7.61 -1.00 10.69
CA TYR A 63 6.71 -0.04 10.05
C TYR A 63 5.27 -0.55 10.06
#